data_AF-B8CXT5-F1
#
_entry.id   AF-B8CXT5-F1
#
_cell.length_a   1.000
_cell.length_b   1.000
_cell.length_c   1.000
_cell.angle_alpha   90.00
_cell.angle_beta   90.00
_cell.angle_gamma   90.00
#
_symmetry.space_group_name_H-M   'P 1'
#
loop_
_entity.id
_entity.type
_entity.pdbx_description
1 polymer ?
#
loop_
_entity_poly.entity_id
_entity_poly.type
_entity_poly.pdbx_seq_one_letter_code
_entity_poly.pdbx_strand_id
1 'polypeptide(L)'
;MGKKFSQIQTKMERKFLKRIKKHPDKVIMAHKNSVQEGFEYFESKHGLLIKNMFFAMGLKNALKILKIMAKYMPSMLRERNKCFTDLEEYLNEINESGQISSTAQEKYLIESYPNKELWNKLKNYAWEKWGVIIGFTELPRQLIFKDKAVLFKYALVCIQEMDKNKIDLAPELDAGEEVQRVYNSLGIAVNDIANWLRKNFGIKCQSNHPLGGLVDTSPLAGKAGLGWQGHNGLLITPQFGPRNRIAPILIKNKLFEFTDNHEHV
;
A
#
# COMPACT_ATOMS: atom_id res chain seq x y z
N MET A 1 3.21 -31.49 4.89
CA MET A 1 3.76 -30.61 3.84
C MET A 1 3.68 -29.16 4.29
N GLY A 2 4.79 -28.59 4.79
CA GLY A 2 4.82 -27.20 5.26
C GLY A 2 4.79 -26.23 4.08
N LYS A 3 3.75 -25.39 3.99
CA LYS A 3 3.74 -24.24 3.08
C LYS A 3 4.91 -23.32 3.47
N LYS A 4 5.95 -23.24 2.62
CA LYS A 4 6.99 -22.21 2.75
C LYS A 4 6.29 -20.85 2.52
N PHE A 5 6.12 -20.07 3.59
CA PHE A 5 5.73 -18.67 3.48
C PHE A 5 6.79 -17.93 2.65
N SER A 6 6.38 -17.13 1.67
CA SER A 6 7.28 -16.35 0.83
C SER A 6 8.14 -15.38 1.64
N GLN A 7 9.41 -15.19 1.26
CA GLN A 7 10.37 -14.38 2.02
C GLN A 7 10.09 -12.86 1.91
N ILE A 8 9.18 -12.44 1.03
CA ILE A 8 8.67 -11.05 0.90
C ILE A 8 7.95 -10.57 2.15
N GLN A 9 7.25 -11.47 2.86
CA GLN A 9 6.45 -11.09 4.02
C GLN A 9 7.34 -10.69 5.20
N THR A 10 7.10 -9.48 5.73
CA THR A 10 7.79 -9.04 6.94
C THR A 10 7.45 -9.95 8.13
N LYS A 11 8.31 -9.96 9.15
CA LYS A 11 7.99 -10.62 10.43
C LYS A 11 6.67 -10.09 11.00
N MET A 12 6.42 -8.79 10.86
CA MET A 12 5.21 -8.14 11.35
C MET A 12 3.96 -8.54 10.55
N GLU A 13 4.05 -8.58 9.23
CA GLU A 13 2.97 -9.08 8.36
C GLU A 13 2.62 -10.53 8.69
N ARG A 14 3.61 -11.41 8.87
CA ARG A 14 3.37 -12.80 9.27
C ARG A 14 2.71 -12.90 10.64
N LYS A 15 3.13 -12.07 11.61
CA LYS A 15 2.51 -12.00 12.95
C LYS A 15 1.05 -11.57 12.83
N PHE A 16 0.77 -10.52 12.04
CA PHE A 16 -0.56 -10.03 11.75
C PHE A 16 -1.45 -11.13 11.12
N LEU A 17 -1.01 -11.72 10.00
CA LEU A 17 -1.75 -12.77 9.30
C LEU A 17 -2.04 -13.99 10.19
N LYS A 18 -1.08 -14.40 11.04
CA LYS A 18 -1.31 -15.49 12.02
C LYS A 18 -2.36 -15.13 13.06
N ARG A 19 -2.40 -13.87 13.52
CA ARG A 19 -3.32 -13.42 14.55
C ARG A 19 -4.74 -13.29 14.02
N ILE A 20 -4.92 -12.67 12.85
CA ILE A 20 -6.24 -12.52 12.25
C ILE A 20 -6.85 -13.84 11.77
N LYS A 21 -6.03 -14.84 11.43
CA LYS A 21 -6.52 -16.20 11.10
C LYS A 21 -7.27 -16.88 12.25
N LYS A 22 -7.09 -16.42 13.50
CA LYS A 22 -7.85 -16.91 14.65
C LYS A 22 -9.29 -16.34 14.69
N HIS A 23 -9.56 -15.30 13.90
CA HIS A 23 -10.83 -14.57 13.85
C HIS A 23 -11.34 -14.46 12.40
N PRO A 24 -11.60 -15.59 11.71
CA PRO A 24 -11.92 -15.59 10.29
C PRO A 24 -13.24 -14.88 9.95
N ASP A 25 -14.15 -14.77 10.91
CA ASP A 25 -15.44 -14.05 10.79
C ASP A 25 -15.31 -12.54 10.99
N LYS A 26 -14.15 -12.05 11.47
CA LYS A 26 -13.88 -10.63 11.75
C LYS A 26 -12.99 -9.98 10.69
N VAL A 27 -12.53 -10.73 9.71
CA VAL A 27 -11.62 -10.25 8.67
C VAL A 27 -12.12 -10.57 7.28
N ILE A 28 -11.65 -9.79 6.32
CA ILE A 28 -11.98 -9.98 4.91
C ILE A 28 -10.89 -10.85 4.30
N MET A 29 -11.21 -12.13 4.12
CA MET A 29 -10.34 -13.10 3.49
C MET A 29 -10.30 -12.90 1.97
N ALA A 30 -9.11 -13.12 1.39
CA ALA A 30 -8.93 -13.25 -0.05
C ALA A 30 -9.97 -14.18 -0.69
N HIS A 31 -10.39 -13.83 -1.90
CA HIS A 31 -11.29 -14.67 -2.68
C HIS A 31 -10.53 -15.88 -3.27
N LYS A 32 -11.24 -16.95 -3.62
CA LYS A 32 -10.64 -18.14 -4.26
C LYS A 32 -9.89 -17.84 -5.57
N ASN A 33 -10.33 -16.80 -6.27
CA ASN A 33 -9.74 -16.34 -7.54
C ASN A 33 -8.73 -15.19 -7.35
N SER A 34 -8.31 -14.91 -6.12
CA SER A 34 -7.31 -13.89 -5.85
C SER A 34 -5.96 -14.23 -6.47
N VAL A 35 -5.30 -13.22 -7.02
CA VAL A 35 -3.96 -13.35 -7.59
C VAL A 35 -2.90 -13.61 -6.52
N GLN A 36 -1.81 -14.27 -6.93
CA GLN A 36 -0.63 -14.42 -6.08
C GLN A 36 0.17 -13.11 -6.08
N GLU A 37 0.85 -12.80 -4.97
CA GLU A 37 1.78 -11.68 -4.94
C GLU A 37 2.96 -11.95 -5.90
N GLY A 38 3.11 -11.12 -6.93
CA GLY A 38 4.00 -11.38 -8.07
C GLY A 38 5.50 -11.45 -7.76
N PHE A 39 5.93 -11.02 -6.57
CA PHE A 39 7.34 -11.07 -6.18
C PHE A 39 7.83 -12.48 -5.81
N GLU A 40 6.92 -13.42 -5.52
CA GLU A 40 7.29 -14.77 -5.09
C GLU A 40 8.03 -15.57 -6.18
N TYR A 41 7.78 -15.24 -7.46
CA TYR A 41 8.44 -15.88 -8.59
C TYR A 41 9.96 -15.59 -8.64
N PHE A 42 10.37 -14.38 -8.26
CA PHE A 42 11.78 -13.94 -8.29
C PHE A 42 12.64 -14.61 -7.20
N GLU A 43 12.04 -15.04 -6.09
CA GLU A 43 12.76 -15.71 -4.99
C GLU A 43 13.34 -17.06 -5.38
N SER A 44 12.66 -17.79 -6.27
CA SER A 44 13.15 -19.07 -6.78
C SER A 44 14.53 -18.97 -7.45
N LYS A 45 14.95 -17.75 -7.85
CA LYS A 45 16.22 -17.46 -8.53
C LYS A 45 17.12 -16.44 -7.81
N HIS A 46 16.76 -15.95 -6.62
CA HIS A 46 17.33 -14.72 -6.03
C HIS A 46 18.82 -14.81 -5.67
N GLY A 47 19.28 -15.97 -5.19
CA GLY A 47 20.69 -16.16 -4.81
C GLY A 47 21.67 -16.08 -5.98
N LEU A 48 21.21 -16.41 -7.20
CA LEU A 48 22.01 -16.37 -8.42
C LEU A 48 22.00 -14.98 -9.05
N LEU A 49 20.87 -14.27 -8.98
CA LEU A 49 20.66 -12.99 -9.66
C LEU A 49 21.39 -11.82 -8.98
N ILE A 50 21.38 -11.74 -7.64
CA ILE A 50 22.10 -10.70 -6.90
C ILE A 50 23.61 -10.90 -7.08
N LYS A 51 24.10 -12.13 -6.95
CA LYS A 51 25.52 -12.46 -7.10
C LYS A 51 26.03 -12.11 -8.51
N ASN A 52 25.25 -12.43 -9.54
CA ASN A 52 25.59 -12.11 -10.92
C ASN A 52 25.48 -10.60 -11.23
N MET A 53 24.51 -9.90 -10.64
CA MET A 53 24.37 -8.44 -10.82
C MET A 53 25.52 -7.66 -10.16
N PHE A 54 25.99 -8.10 -8.99
CA PHE A 54 27.18 -7.53 -8.35
C PHE A 54 28.47 -7.87 -9.09
N PHE A 55 28.60 -9.08 -9.66
CA PHE A 55 29.77 -9.46 -10.46
C PHE A 55 29.83 -8.75 -11.82
N ALA A 56 28.68 -8.43 -12.42
CA ALA A 56 28.61 -7.75 -13.72
C ALA A 56 28.76 -6.22 -13.62
N MET A 57 28.65 -5.62 -12.42
CA MET A 57 28.70 -4.17 -12.23
C MET A 57 30.08 -3.70 -11.77
N GLY A 58 30.62 -2.68 -12.46
CA GLY A 58 31.86 -2.03 -12.05
C GLY A 58 31.80 -1.42 -10.64
N LEU A 59 32.94 -1.31 -9.97
CA LEU A 59 33.08 -0.89 -8.57
C LEU A 59 32.37 0.44 -8.23
N LYS A 60 32.39 1.41 -9.17
CA LYS A 60 31.70 2.70 -9.00
C LYS A 60 30.18 2.54 -8.88
N ASN A 61 29.57 1.66 -9.68
CA ASN A 61 28.13 1.39 -9.65
C ASN A 61 27.74 0.64 -8.37
N ALA A 62 28.58 -0.29 -7.91
CA ALA A 62 28.38 -0.97 -6.63
C ALA A 62 28.37 0.02 -5.44
N LEU A 63 29.31 0.97 -5.40
CA LEU A 63 29.33 2.03 -4.38
C LEU A 63 28.09 2.93 -4.43
N LYS A 64 27.62 3.30 -5.64
CA LYS A 64 26.40 4.10 -5.80
C LYS A 64 25.17 3.35 -5.30
N ILE A 65 25.02 2.06 -5.64
CA ILE A 65 23.94 1.20 -5.13
C ILE A 65 23.99 1.12 -3.60
N LEU A 66 25.16 0.91 -3.00
CA LEU A 66 25.30 0.84 -1.55
C LEU A 66 24.84 2.15 -0.87
N LYS A 67 25.21 3.30 -1.44
CA LYS A 67 24.74 4.62 -0.96
C LYS A 67 23.22 4.76 -1.06
N ILE A 68 22.62 4.36 -2.18
CA ILE A 68 21.16 4.38 -2.38
C ILE A 68 20.48 3.48 -1.34
N MET A 69 20.98 2.26 -1.17
CA MET A 69 20.43 1.32 -0.19
C MET A 69 20.53 1.86 1.23
N ALA A 70 21.69 2.37 1.65
CA ALA A 70 21.89 2.96 2.97
C ALA A 70 20.95 4.15 3.24
N LYS A 71 20.68 4.95 2.20
CA LYS A 71 19.80 6.13 2.27
C LYS A 71 18.32 5.78 2.49
N TYR A 72 17.80 4.77 1.79
CA TYR A 72 16.35 4.50 1.77
C TYR A 72 15.92 3.25 2.55
N MET A 73 16.71 2.18 2.57
CA MET A 73 16.30 0.89 3.13
C MET A 73 15.90 0.94 4.60
N PRO A 74 16.64 1.63 5.51
CA PRO A 74 16.27 1.65 6.92
C PRO A 74 14.89 2.27 7.15
N SER A 75 14.62 3.38 6.46
CA SER A 75 13.32 4.08 6.53
C SER A 75 12.20 3.23 5.94
N MET A 76 12.38 2.66 4.74
CA MET A 76 11.37 1.79 4.12
C MET A 76 11.03 0.58 4.98
N LEU A 77 12.03 -0.10 5.57
CA LEU A 77 11.78 -1.26 6.44
C LEU A 77 11.02 -0.86 7.70
N ARG A 78 11.34 0.29 8.29
CA ARG A 78 10.62 0.84 9.45
C ARG A 78 9.18 1.15 9.08
N GLU A 79 8.95 1.89 8.00
CA GLU A 79 7.59 2.29 7.58
C GLU A 79 6.74 1.10 7.16
N ARG A 80 7.33 0.09 6.51
CA ARG A 80 6.65 -1.16 6.17
C ARG A 80 6.22 -1.95 7.39
N ASN A 81 7.05 -2.00 8.44
CA ASN A 81 6.68 -2.63 9.70
C ASN A 81 5.60 -1.82 10.45
N LYS A 82 5.68 -0.48 10.37
CA LYS A 82 4.75 0.43 11.03
C LYS A 82 3.30 0.23 10.60
N CYS A 83 3.07 -0.08 9.31
CA CYS A 83 1.77 -0.45 8.77
C CYS A 83 1.04 -1.57 9.55
N PHE A 84 1.80 -2.44 10.24
CA PHE A 84 1.26 -3.54 11.02
C PHE A 84 1.32 -3.30 12.53
N THR A 85 2.31 -2.55 13.04
CA THR A 85 2.36 -2.21 14.47
C THR A 85 1.21 -1.30 14.87
N ASP A 86 0.80 -0.38 14.00
CA ASP A 86 -0.32 0.54 14.25
C ASP A 86 -1.68 -0.17 14.38
N LEU A 87 -1.74 -1.47 14.07
CA LEU A 87 -2.95 -2.29 14.19
C LEU A 87 -3.06 -3.03 15.51
N GLU A 88 -2.03 -3.00 16.36
CA GLU A 88 -2.02 -3.80 17.60
C GLU A 88 -3.20 -3.43 18.51
N GLU A 89 -3.62 -2.16 18.53
CA GLU A 89 -4.83 -1.72 19.23
C GLU A 89 -6.08 -2.44 18.69
N TYR A 90 -6.27 -2.45 17.36
CA TYR A 90 -7.43 -3.10 16.74
C TYR A 90 -7.43 -4.62 16.96
N LEU A 91 -6.25 -5.24 16.94
CA LEU A 91 -6.09 -6.67 17.20
C LEU A 91 -6.33 -7.04 18.66
N ASN A 92 -6.12 -6.11 19.60
CA ASN A 92 -6.50 -6.28 21.00
C ASN A 92 -8.01 -6.12 21.17
N GLU A 93 -8.62 -5.09 20.55
CA GLU A 93 -10.09 -4.90 20.57
C GLU A 93 -10.83 -6.14 20.05
N ILE A 94 -10.36 -6.75 18.95
CA ILE A 94 -10.92 -8.00 18.41
C ILE A 94 -10.78 -9.16 19.41
N ASN A 95 -9.63 -9.29 20.07
CA ASN A 95 -9.41 -10.37 21.05
C ASN A 95 -10.29 -10.22 22.30
N GLU A 96 -10.53 -8.99 22.74
CA GLU A 96 -11.25 -8.70 23.98
C GLU A 96 -12.77 -8.66 23.79
N SER A 97 -13.22 -8.01 22.72
CA SER A 97 -14.65 -7.71 22.49
C SER A 97 -15.23 -8.35 21.22
N GLY A 98 -14.40 -8.99 20.41
CA GLY A 98 -14.82 -9.60 19.14
C GLY A 98 -15.10 -8.59 18.01
N GLN A 99 -14.89 -7.29 18.23
CA GLN A 99 -15.10 -6.27 17.21
C GLN A 99 -14.18 -5.07 17.39
N ILE A 100 -13.92 -4.34 16.31
CA ILE A 100 -13.27 -3.03 16.40
C ILE A 100 -14.37 -2.00 16.66
N SER A 101 -14.30 -1.29 17.77
CA SER A 101 -15.27 -0.28 18.14
C SER A 101 -15.14 0.98 17.28
N SER A 102 -16.23 1.75 17.14
CA SER A 102 -16.21 3.05 16.50
C SER A 102 -16.22 4.15 17.55
N THR A 103 -15.35 5.15 17.38
CA THR A 103 -15.31 6.32 18.26
C THR A 103 -16.57 7.18 18.08
N ALA A 104 -16.88 8.05 19.04
CA ALA A 104 -18.00 9.00 18.89
C ALA A 104 -17.84 9.88 17.64
N GLN A 105 -16.61 10.33 17.37
CA GLN A 105 -16.28 11.10 16.18
C GLN A 105 -16.51 10.29 14.90
N GLU A 106 -16.09 9.02 14.86
CA GLU A 106 -16.31 8.15 13.69
C GLU A 106 -17.80 7.91 13.45
N LYS A 107 -18.61 7.74 14.50
CA LYS A 107 -20.07 7.60 14.38
C LYS A 107 -20.70 8.85 13.77
N TYR A 108 -20.32 10.03 14.24
CA TYR A 108 -20.77 11.29 13.65
C TYR A 108 -20.43 11.40 12.16
N LEU A 109 -19.22 10.99 11.76
CA LEU A 109 -18.83 10.99 10.35
C LEU A 109 -19.62 9.99 9.50
N ILE A 110 -20.01 8.84 10.07
CA ILE A 110 -20.88 7.87 9.39
C ILE A 110 -22.26 8.51 9.13
N GLU A 111 -22.82 9.18 10.14
CA GLU A 111 -24.11 9.87 10.03
C GLU A 111 -24.06 11.09 9.10
N SER A 112 -22.89 11.74 9.01
CA SER A 112 -22.65 12.94 8.19
C SER A 112 -22.13 12.64 6.78
N TYR A 113 -22.25 11.39 6.33
CA TYR A 113 -21.89 10.98 4.97
C TYR A 113 -22.53 11.92 3.92
N PRO A 114 -21.79 12.40 2.89
CA PRO A 114 -20.47 11.94 2.43
C PRO A 114 -19.25 12.75 2.89
N ASN A 115 -19.34 13.54 3.97
CA ASN A 115 -18.21 14.26 4.56
C ASN A 115 -17.37 15.08 3.55
N LYS A 116 -18.01 15.83 2.64
CA LYS A 116 -17.33 16.56 1.53
C LYS A 116 -16.23 17.51 2.00
N GLU A 117 -16.44 18.19 3.14
CA GLU A 117 -15.43 19.10 3.70
C GLU A 117 -14.19 18.33 4.16
N LEU A 118 -14.37 17.20 4.86
CA LEU A 118 -13.26 16.34 5.26
C LEU A 118 -12.53 15.77 4.05
N TRP A 119 -13.26 15.37 3.00
CA TRP A 119 -12.65 14.91 1.74
C TRP A 119 -11.74 15.98 1.14
N ASN A 120 -12.18 17.24 1.09
CA ASN A 120 -11.34 18.34 0.59
C ASN A 120 -10.12 18.60 1.49
N LYS A 121 -10.28 18.58 2.83
CA LYS A 121 -9.16 18.68 3.77
C LYS A 121 -8.15 17.56 3.57
N LEU A 122 -8.61 16.33 3.37
CA LEU A 122 -7.77 15.17 3.14
C LEU A 122 -7.01 15.27 1.81
N LYS A 123 -7.67 15.68 0.71
CA LYS A 123 -7.00 15.93 -0.59
C LYS A 123 -5.89 16.98 -0.45
N ASN A 124 -6.20 18.11 0.19
CA ASN A 124 -5.23 19.19 0.38
C ASN A 124 -4.06 18.73 1.25
N TYR A 125 -4.33 18.03 2.36
CA TYR A 125 -3.29 17.49 3.24
C TYR A 125 -2.36 16.52 2.51
N ALA A 126 -2.92 15.59 1.72
CA ALA A 126 -2.15 14.62 0.95
C ALA A 126 -1.30 15.30 -0.15
N TRP A 127 -1.88 16.28 -0.85
CA TRP A 127 -1.19 16.99 -1.92
C TRP A 127 -0.12 17.94 -1.42
N GLU A 128 -0.45 18.87 -0.52
CA GLU A 128 0.46 19.93 -0.07
C GLU A 128 1.66 19.36 0.68
N LYS A 129 1.47 18.31 1.47
CA LYS A 129 2.55 17.72 2.28
C LYS A 129 3.36 16.67 1.52
N TRP A 130 2.73 15.90 0.63
CA TRP A 130 3.34 14.71 0.05
C TRP A 130 3.30 14.63 -1.48
N GLY A 131 2.60 15.53 -2.18
CA GLY A 131 2.37 15.42 -3.61
C GLY A 131 1.58 14.15 -3.97
N VAL A 132 0.68 13.72 -3.09
CA VAL A 132 -0.10 12.49 -3.24
C VAL A 132 -1.50 12.81 -3.74
N ILE A 133 -1.90 12.14 -4.83
CA ILE A 133 -3.28 12.11 -5.31
C ILE A 133 -4.00 10.95 -4.65
N ILE A 134 -5.27 11.13 -4.33
CA ILE A 134 -6.09 10.13 -3.64
C ILE A 134 -7.40 9.84 -4.39
N GLY A 135 -7.84 8.59 -4.31
CA GLY A 135 -9.15 8.11 -4.72
C GLY A 135 -9.76 7.22 -3.63
N PHE A 136 -11.07 7.05 -3.61
CA PHE A 136 -11.76 6.26 -2.60
C PHE A 136 -12.71 5.24 -3.25
N THR A 137 -12.61 3.99 -2.83
CA THR A 137 -13.41 2.87 -3.37
C THR A 137 -13.69 1.83 -2.29
N GLU A 138 -14.63 0.93 -2.57
CA GLU A 138 -14.67 -0.38 -1.92
C GLU A 138 -13.53 -1.28 -2.43
N LEU A 139 -12.93 -2.08 -1.54
CA LEU A 139 -11.91 -3.08 -1.86
C LEU A 139 -12.59 -4.40 -2.30
N PRO A 140 -12.47 -4.81 -3.58
CA PRO A 140 -12.92 -6.12 -4.01
C PRO A 140 -12.06 -7.23 -3.39
N ARG A 141 -12.70 -8.30 -2.93
CA ARG A 141 -11.99 -9.42 -2.27
C ARG A 141 -11.00 -10.14 -3.17
N GLN A 142 -11.21 -10.08 -4.48
CA GLN A 142 -10.34 -10.63 -5.52
C GLN A 142 -8.99 -9.91 -5.59
N LEU A 143 -8.94 -8.65 -5.13
CA LEU A 143 -7.72 -7.86 -5.11
C LEU A 143 -6.91 -8.07 -3.83
N ILE A 144 -7.44 -8.78 -2.83
CA ILE A 144 -6.62 -9.21 -1.68
C ILE A 144 -5.78 -10.39 -2.14
N PHE A 145 -4.46 -10.34 -1.96
CA PHE A 145 -3.57 -11.42 -2.40
C PHE A 145 -3.90 -12.76 -1.75
N LYS A 146 -3.64 -13.85 -2.47
CA LYS A 146 -3.86 -15.22 -1.98
C LYS A 146 -3.18 -15.47 -0.63
N ASP A 147 -3.85 -16.23 0.24
CA ASP A 147 -3.42 -16.54 1.61
C ASP A 147 -3.28 -15.30 2.55
N LYS A 148 -3.67 -14.10 2.09
CA LYS A 148 -3.74 -12.86 2.89
C LYS A 148 -5.18 -12.50 3.27
N ALA A 149 -5.31 -11.57 4.21
CA ALA A 149 -6.58 -11.00 4.65
C ALA A 149 -6.37 -9.58 5.17
N VAL A 150 -7.45 -8.80 5.19
CA VAL A 150 -7.46 -7.40 5.65
C VAL A 150 -8.54 -7.19 6.70
N LEU A 151 -8.40 -6.14 7.53
CA LEU A 151 -9.40 -5.80 8.55
C LEU A 151 -10.57 -4.98 7.98
N PHE A 152 -10.31 -4.20 6.92
CA PHE A 152 -11.21 -3.13 6.50
C PHE A 152 -11.58 -3.20 5.03
N LYS A 153 -12.81 -2.76 4.71
CA LYS A 153 -13.49 -3.01 3.43
C LYS A 153 -13.30 -1.89 2.41
N TYR A 154 -13.05 -0.66 2.84
CA TYR A 154 -12.88 0.48 1.94
C TYR A 154 -11.41 0.81 1.78
N ALA A 155 -11.05 1.42 0.66
CA ALA A 155 -9.67 1.77 0.33
C ALA A 155 -9.61 3.24 -0.10
N LEU A 156 -8.80 4.01 0.62
CA LEU A 156 -8.25 5.27 0.15
C LEU A 156 -6.97 4.94 -0.61
N VAL A 157 -7.00 5.03 -1.93
CA VAL A 157 -5.87 4.70 -2.79
C VAL A 157 -5.03 5.94 -3.00
N CYS A 158 -3.75 5.88 -2.63
CA CYS A 158 -2.80 6.98 -2.73
C CYS A 158 -1.82 6.73 -3.88
N ILE A 159 -1.57 7.75 -4.70
CA ILE A 159 -0.62 7.73 -5.80
C ILE A 159 0.40 8.86 -5.66
N GLN A 160 1.67 8.55 -5.85
CA GLN A 160 2.74 9.55 -5.92
C GLN A 160 3.50 9.44 -7.26
N GLU A 161 3.74 10.58 -7.91
CA GLU A 161 4.52 10.66 -9.15
C GLU A 161 6.01 10.41 -8.89
N MET A 162 6.66 9.75 -9.84
CA MET A 162 8.12 9.66 -9.97
C MET A 162 8.64 10.77 -10.87
N ASP A 163 9.80 11.34 -10.53
CA ASP A 163 10.48 12.37 -11.32
C ASP A 163 10.69 11.90 -12.77
N LYS A 164 10.06 12.61 -13.71
CA LYS A 164 10.10 12.28 -15.14
C LYS A 164 11.53 12.26 -15.67
N ASN A 165 12.35 13.27 -15.35
CA ASN A 165 13.69 13.42 -15.89
C ASN A 165 14.59 12.26 -15.46
N LYS A 166 14.40 11.75 -14.24
CA LYS A 166 15.14 10.57 -13.76
C LYS A 166 14.62 9.27 -14.37
N ILE A 167 13.31 9.13 -14.52
CA ILE A 167 12.71 7.91 -15.10
C ILE A 167 13.04 7.79 -16.60
N ASP A 168 13.16 8.89 -17.32
CA ASP A 168 13.57 8.90 -18.74
C ASP A 168 15.00 8.38 -18.96
N LEU A 169 15.83 8.32 -17.89
CA LEU A 169 17.16 7.73 -17.92
C LEU A 169 17.15 6.20 -17.78
N ALA A 170 16.00 5.54 -17.69
CA ALA A 170 15.95 4.09 -17.57
C ALA A 170 16.70 3.39 -18.73
N PRO A 171 17.49 2.33 -18.47
CA PRO A 171 17.59 1.56 -17.22
C PRO A 171 18.71 2.01 -16.25
N GLU A 172 19.20 3.24 -16.35
CA GLU A 172 20.31 3.73 -15.52
C GLU A 172 19.99 3.80 -14.02
N LEU A 173 21.04 3.86 -13.19
CA LEU A 173 20.92 3.87 -11.72
C LEU A 173 20.09 5.05 -11.17
N ASP A 174 19.99 6.16 -11.89
CA ASP A 174 19.19 7.32 -11.47
C ASP A 174 17.69 7.03 -11.50
N ALA A 175 17.22 6.30 -12.52
CA ALA A 175 15.85 5.78 -12.57
C ALA A 175 15.61 4.80 -11.41
N GLY A 176 16.58 3.93 -11.13
CA GLY A 176 16.54 3.01 -9.99
C GLY A 176 16.46 3.74 -8.64
N GLU A 177 17.27 4.79 -8.42
CA GLU A 177 17.22 5.61 -7.21
C GLU A 177 15.87 6.30 -7.06
N GLU A 178 15.30 6.85 -8.14
CA GLU A 178 14.00 7.50 -8.11
C GLU A 178 12.88 6.55 -7.69
N VAL A 179 12.91 5.30 -8.17
CA VAL A 179 11.99 4.26 -7.73
C VAL A 179 12.11 4.03 -6.21
N GLN A 180 13.33 3.92 -5.68
CA GLN A 180 13.55 3.74 -4.23
C GLN A 180 13.08 4.97 -3.43
N ARG A 181 13.34 6.18 -3.94
CA ARG A 181 12.91 7.44 -3.33
C ARG A 181 11.39 7.46 -3.16
N VAL A 182 10.63 7.13 -4.21
CA VAL A 182 9.16 7.15 -4.15
C VAL A 182 8.61 6.02 -3.30
N TYR A 183 9.18 4.81 -3.34
CA TYR A 183 8.80 3.75 -2.40
C TYR A 183 8.93 4.20 -0.94
N ASN A 184 10.03 4.87 -0.60
CA ASN A 184 10.23 5.42 0.73
C ASN A 184 9.26 6.56 1.04
N SER A 185 9.17 7.56 0.15
CA SER A 185 8.34 8.75 0.37
C SER A 185 6.86 8.40 0.50
N LEU A 186 6.33 7.58 -0.41
CA LEU A 186 4.92 7.16 -0.36
C LEU A 186 4.66 6.25 0.85
N GLY A 187 5.62 5.40 1.24
CA GLY A 187 5.55 4.61 2.46
C GLY A 187 5.41 5.46 3.73
N ILE A 188 6.19 6.55 3.83
CA ILE A 188 6.05 7.52 4.92
C ILE A 188 4.69 8.24 4.81
N ALA A 189 4.32 8.68 3.60
CA ALA A 189 3.10 9.44 3.37
C ALA A 189 1.84 8.68 3.80
N VAL A 190 1.69 7.41 3.44
CA VAL A 190 0.48 6.65 3.82
C VAL A 190 0.39 6.40 5.32
N ASN A 191 1.52 6.21 6.01
CA ASN A 191 1.54 6.13 7.47
C ASN A 191 1.18 7.46 8.11
N ASP A 192 1.67 8.57 7.56
CA ASP A 192 1.37 9.92 8.05
C ASP A 192 -0.11 10.30 7.83
N ILE A 193 -0.64 10.07 6.63
CA ILE A 193 -2.06 10.30 6.30
C ILE A 193 -2.96 9.43 7.18
N ALA A 194 -2.65 8.14 7.35
CA ALA A 194 -3.41 7.26 8.23
C ALA A 194 -3.37 7.74 9.70
N ASN A 195 -2.21 8.22 10.17
CA ASN A 195 -2.09 8.82 11.50
C ASN A 195 -2.89 10.11 11.63
N TRP A 196 -2.92 10.96 10.61
CA TRP A 196 -3.72 12.18 10.57
C TRP A 196 -5.21 11.87 10.66
N LEU A 197 -5.70 10.86 9.91
CA LEU A 197 -7.08 10.38 9.96
C LEU A 197 -7.45 9.85 11.35
N ARG A 198 -6.59 9.01 11.94
CA ARG A 198 -6.81 8.45 13.29
C ARG A 198 -6.83 9.53 14.37
N LYS A 199 -5.83 10.40 14.40
CA LYS A 199 -5.64 11.37 15.49
C LYS A 199 -6.65 12.52 15.45
N ASN A 200 -6.97 13.03 14.27
CA ASN A 200 -7.83 14.22 14.16
C ASN A 200 -9.32 13.86 14.01
N PHE A 201 -9.64 12.67 13.51
CA PHE A 201 -11.02 12.29 13.16
C PHE A 201 -11.47 10.96 13.76
N GLY A 202 -10.60 10.25 14.49
CA GLY A 202 -10.94 8.97 15.10
C GLY A 202 -11.26 7.86 14.10
N ILE A 203 -10.87 8.03 12.82
CA ILE A 203 -11.18 7.09 11.74
C ILE A 203 -10.30 5.85 11.87
N LYS A 204 -10.91 4.67 11.94
CA LYS A 204 -10.18 3.41 12.04
C LYS A 204 -9.65 3.00 10.65
N CYS A 205 -8.33 2.94 10.51
CA CYS A 205 -7.69 2.67 9.23
C CYS A 205 -6.32 1.98 9.34
N GLN A 206 -5.96 1.26 8.28
CA GLN A 206 -4.71 0.51 8.12
C GLN A 206 -3.98 1.04 6.87
N SER A 207 -2.78 1.59 7.03
CA SER A 207 -1.92 1.89 5.90
C SER A 207 -1.30 0.62 5.31
N ASN A 208 -1.02 0.63 4.02
CA ASN A 208 -0.23 -0.38 3.34
C ASN A 208 0.94 0.29 2.62
N HIS A 209 2.16 -0.15 2.92
CA HIS A 209 3.37 0.33 2.26
C HIS A 209 3.37 -0.05 0.77
N PRO A 210 3.85 0.80 -0.15
CA PRO A 210 3.88 0.50 -1.59
C PRO A 210 4.77 -0.69 -1.95
N LEU A 211 5.81 -0.95 -1.15
CA LEU A 211 6.69 -2.13 -1.30
C LEU A 211 6.08 -3.36 -0.60
N GLY A 212 5.37 -4.19 -1.35
CA GLY A 212 4.62 -5.35 -0.86
C GLY A 212 3.21 -4.97 -0.42
N GLY A 213 2.67 -5.67 0.58
CA GLY A 213 1.38 -5.34 1.18
C GLY A 213 0.31 -6.40 0.94
N LEU A 214 -0.95 -6.07 1.26
CA LEU A 214 -2.01 -7.08 1.36
C LEU A 214 -2.86 -7.21 0.09
N VAL A 215 -2.76 -6.26 -0.84
CA VAL A 215 -3.69 -6.11 -1.96
C VAL A 215 -2.97 -5.75 -3.26
N ASP A 216 -3.55 -6.14 -4.39
CA ASP A 216 -3.14 -5.76 -5.73
C ASP A 216 -3.57 -4.31 -6.02
N THR A 217 -2.60 -3.43 -6.22
CA THR A 217 -2.79 -1.99 -6.16
C THR A 217 -3.12 -1.36 -7.50
N SER A 218 -2.60 -1.88 -8.62
CA SER A 218 -2.90 -1.38 -9.97
C SER A 218 -4.40 -1.45 -10.30
N PRO A 219 -5.07 -2.62 -10.25
CA PRO A 219 -6.51 -2.71 -10.51
C PRO A 219 -7.33 -1.96 -9.46
N LEU A 220 -6.86 -1.90 -8.20
CA LEU A 220 -7.54 -1.15 -7.15
C LEU A 220 -7.53 0.37 -7.42
N ALA A 221 -6.41 0.90 -7.91
CA ALA A 221 -6.31 2.31 -8.30
C ALA A 221 -7.12 2.63 -9.57
N GLY A 222 -7.16 1.70 -10.53
CA GLY A 222 -8.04 1.83 -11.69
C GLY A 222 -9.50 1.89 -11.28
N LYS A 223 -9.92 0.97 -10.40
CA LYS A 223 -11.25 0.99 -9.79
C LYS A 223 -11.52 2.33 -9.11
N ALA A 224 -10.58 2.86 -8.33
CA ALA A 224 -10.73 4.14 -7.63
C ALA A 224 -10.68 5.39 -8.54
N GLY A 225 -10.77 5.25 -9.86
CA GLY A 225 -10.83 6.40 -10.79
C GLY A 225 -9.53 7.16 -10.97
N LEU A 226 -8.40 6.56 -10.62
CA LEU A 226 -7.10 7.23 -10.71
C LEU A 226 -6.37 6.96 -12.03
N GLY A 227 -6.89 6.08 -12.87
CA GLY A 227 -6.32 5.73 -14.17
C GLY A 227 -6.86 4.41 -14.70
N TRP A 228 -6.12 3.79 -15.62
CA TRP A 228 -6.47 2.49 -16.20
C TRP A 228 -5.32 1.50 -16.07
N GLN A 229 -5.62 0.23 -15.86
CA GLN A 229 -4.60 -0.82 -15.88
C GLN A 229 -4.23 -1.12 -17.34
N GLY A 230 -2.97 -0.90 -17.70
CA GLY A 230 -2.44 -1.29 -19.00
C GLY A 230 -2.22 -2.81 -19.09
N HIS A 231 -2.05 -3.32 -20.32
CA HIS A 231 -1.70 -4.73 -20.57
C HIS A 231 -0.39 -5.17 -19.88
N ASN A 232 0.49 -4.21 -19.56
CA ASN A 232 1.72 -4.43 -18.80
C ASN A 232 1.47 -4.57 -17.27
N GLY A 233 0.23 -4.51 -16.82
CA GLY A 233 -0.16 -4.57 -15.40
C GLY A 233 0.08 -3.28 -14.61
N LEU A 234 0.61 -2.23 -15.24
CA LEU A 234 0.83 -0.93 -14.59
C LEU A 234 -0.41 -0.05 -14.69
N LEU A 235 -0.65 0.76 -13.66
CA LEU A 235 -1.62 1.84 -13.74
C LEU A 235 -1.08 2.97 -14.62
N ILE A 236 -1.87 3.38 -15.60
CA ILE A 236 -1.64 4.53 -16.46
C ILE A 236 -2.60 5.63 -15.99
N THR A 237 -2.06 6.66 -15.32
CA THR A 237 -2.86 7.82 -14.89
C THR A 237 -2.93 8.86 -16.01
N PRO A 238 -4.01 9.67 -16.08
CA PRO A 238 -4.09 10.77 -17.05
C PRO A 238 -2.95 11.78 -16.92
N GLN A 239 -2.51 12.05 -15.68
CA GLN A 239 -1.53 13.10 -15.38
C GLN A 239 -0.09 12.65 -15.58
N PHE A 240 0.23 11.40 -15.22
CA PHE A 240 1.62 10.92 -15.09
C PHE A 240 1.93 9.72 -15.98
N GLY A 241 0.94 9.17 -16.69
CA GLY A 241 1.05 7.88 -17.34
C GLY A 241 1.46 6.80 -16.33
N PRO A 242 2.39 5.89 -16.67
CA PRO A 242 2.84 4.84 -15.76
C PRO A 242 3.89 5.29 -14.72
N ARG A 243 4.25 6.58 -14.67
CA ARG A 243 5.32 7.10 -13.79
C ARG A 243 4.86 7.31 -12.36
N ASN A 244 4.28 6.29 -11.75
CA ASN A 244 3.68 6.40 -10.43
C ASN A 244 3.96 5.18 -9.54
N ARG A 245 3.74 5.38 -8.24
CA ARG A 245 3.64 4.31 -7.25
C ARG A 245 2.33 4.44 -6.50
N ILE A 246 1.80 3.31 -6.06
CA ILE A 246 0.46 3.18 -5.50
C ILE A 246 0.56 2.52 -4.13
N ALA A 247 -0.19 3.06 -3.17
CA ALA A 247 -0.29 2.52 -1.82
C ALA A 247 -1.70 2.77 -1.27
N PRO A 248 -2.42 1.75 -0.77
CA PRO A 248 -3.73 1.96 -0.19
C PRO A 248 -3.66 2.24 1.32
N ILE A 249 -4.66 2.93 1.82
CA ILE A 249 -5.03 2.99 3.24
C ILE A 249 -6.43 2.38 3.34
N LEU A 250 -6.53 1.24 4.01
CA LEU A 250 -7.79 0.54 4.20
C LEU A 250 -8.58 1.20 5.33
N ILE A 251 -9.85 1.52 5.10
CA ILE A 251 -10.72 2.28 6.01
C ILE A 251 -11.93 1.43 6.36
N LYS A 252 -12.31 1.41 7.64
CA LYS A 252 -13.39 0.58 8.18
C LYS A 252 -14.75 0.89 7.56
N ASN A 253 -15.09 2.18 7.47
CA ASN A 253 -16.43 2.67 7.11
C ASN A 253 -16.43 3.46 5.79
N LYS A 254 -17.59 3.51 5.12
CA LYS A 254 -17.78 4.33 3.92
C LYS A 254 -17.96 5.78 4.33
N LEU A 255 -16.87 6.54 4.39
CA LEU A 255 -16.89 7.92 4.85
C LEU A 255 -16.93 8.94 3.71
N PHE A 256 -16.58 8.54 2.49
CA PHE A 256 -16.51 9.42 1.31
C PHE A 256 -17.31 8.84 0.15
N GLU A 257 -17.70 9.70 -0.79
CA GLU A 257 -18.17 9.27 -2.11
C GLU A 257 -17.10 8.43 -2.80
N PHE A 258 -17.53 7.39 -3.52
CA PHE A 258 -16.60 6.63 -4.33
C PHE A 258 -16.17 7.46 -5.52
N THR A 259 -14.90 7.38 -5.86
CA THR A 259 -14.32 7.97 -7.06
C THR A 259 -14.26 6.95 -8.18
N ASP A 260 -15.16 5.96 -8.18
CA ASP A 260 -15.03 4.79 -9.03
C ASP A 260 -14.99 5.15 -10.51
N ASN A 261 -14.12 4.49 -11.29
CA ASN A 261 -14.25 4.51 -12.75
C ASN A 261 -15.26 3.44 -13.18
N HIS A 262 -16.22 3.84 -14.01
CA HIS A 262 -17.18 2.92 -14.65
C HIS A 262 -16.84 2.67 -16.11
N GLU A 263 -15.86 3.38 -16.66
CA GLU A 263 -15.42 3.20 -18.04
C GLU A 263 -14.32 2.13 -18.11
N HIS A 264 -14.61 1.06 -18.85
CA HIS A 264 -13.71 -0.08 -19.15
C HIS A 264 -13.33 -0.98 -17.96
N VAL A 265 -14.32 -1.37 -17.13
CA VAL A 265 -14.21 -2.42 -16.09
C VAL A 265 -14.22 -3.82 -16.71
#